data_AF-A0ABD2MKQ1-F1
#
_entry.id   AF-A0ABD2MKQ1-F1
#
_cell.length_a   1.000
_cell.length_b   1.000
_cell.length_c   1.000
_cell.angle_alpha   90.00
_cell.angle_beta   90.00
_cell.angle_gamma   90.00
#
_symmetry.space_group_name_H-M   'P 1'
#
loop_
_entity.id
_entity.type
_entity.pdbx_description
1 polymer ?
#
loop_
_entity_poly.entity_id
_entity_poly.type
_entity_poly.pdbx_seq_one_letter_code
_entity_poly.pdbx_strand_id
1 'polypeptide(L)'
;MAARVRRSCYVCNTQFRPISLRHITGINVLEKQEIAVRFHGEPRMLLENFHDGSRLCINCHLIVGKEFEFSNDPNCIKLNVLRSCTALQCFICREDGNVHTLSTSTGANIFMDNNIYVPENVGVCTHHLNSRGFVFLALTGGLLSSNKFLKIEGVTLQNFLTALRDFSLLKPSDVADADSLTDDEFSLISPISKDQFNEKLTFCDGERAHRYVNDKDLLIFLCE
;
A
#
# COMPACT_ATOMS: atom_id res chain seq x y z
N MET A 1 49.21 -5.46 -13.70
CA MET A 1 48.04 -5.67 -12.82
C MET A 1 46.79 -5.34 -13.60
N ALA A 2 46.01 -6.34 -14.05
CA ALA A 2 44.81 -6.09 -14.83
C ALA A 2 43.72 -5.45 -13.94
N ALA A 3 43.27 -4.24 -14.28
CA ALA A 3 42.15 -3.60 -13.62
C ALA A 3 40.94 -4.54 -13.68
N ARG A 4 40.41 -4.96 -12.52
CA ARG A 4 39.20 -5.80 -12.45
C ARG A 4 38.04 -5.00 -13.04
N VAL A 5 37.69 -5.26 -14.29
CA VAL A 5 36.55 -4.64 -14.98
C VAL A 5 35.31 -4.82 -14.10
N ARG A 6 34.74 -3.72 -13.60
CA ARG A 6 33.48 -3.70 -12.87
C ARG A 6 32.39 -3.16 -13.78
N ARG A 7 31.18 -3.67 -13.62
CA ARG A 7 29.99 -3.20 -14.34
C ARG A 7 28.91 -2.81 -13.34
N SER A 8 28.11 -1.81 -13.67
CA SER A 8 27.00 -1.39 -12.82
C SER A 8 25.79 -2.29 -13.01
N CYS A 9 25.05 -2.53 -11.92
CA CYS A 9 23.69 -3.04 -11.99
C CYS A 9 22.77 -1.97 -12.58
N TYR A 10 21.89 -2.33 -13.52
CA TYR A 10 20.94 -1.38 -14.09
C TYR A 10 20.05 -0.75 -12.99
N VAL A 11 19.36 -1.57 -12.18
CA VAL A 11 18.38 -1.07 -11.19
C VAL A 11 18.98 -0.22 -10.06
N CYS A 12 20.11 -0.64 -9.47
CA CYS A 12 20.68 0.05 -8.30
C CYS A 12 21.95 0.87 -8.59
N ASN A 13 22.46 0.82 -9.82
CA ASN A 13 23.71 1.44 -10.29
C ASN A 13 24.97 1.17 -9.44
N THR A 14 24.93 0.18 -8.55
CA THR A 14 26.10 -0.26 -7.79
C THR A 14 27.03 -1.08 -8.69
N GLN A 15 28.34 -0.87 -8.55
CA GLN A 15 29.36 -1.58 -9.33
C GLN A 15 29.66 -2.96 -8.76
N PHE A 16 29.57 -3.99 -9.60
CA PHE A 16 29.85 -5.38 -9.25
C PHE A 16 30.89 -6.01 -10.17
N ARG A 17 31.42 -7.17 -9.75
CA ARG A 17 32.17 -8.04 -10.66
C ARG A 17 31.20 -8.62 -11.69
N PRO A 18 31.60 -8.79 -12.96
CA PRO A 18 30.72 -9.29 -14.02
C PRO A 18 30.03 -10.62 -13.72
N ILE A 19 30.69 -11.50 -12.94
CA ILE A 19 30.14 -12.81 -12.53
C ILE A 19 28.96 -12.69 -11.54
N SER A 20 28.89 -11.58 -10.80
CA SER A 20 27.82 -11.29 -9.82
C SER A 20 26.62 -10.59 -10.46
N LEU A 21 26.67 -10.35 -11.78
CA LEU A 21 25.61 -9.72 -12.55
C LEU A 21 24.92 -10.76 -13.43
N ARG A 22 23.59 -10.79 -13.37
CA ARG A 22 22.71 -11.66 -14.13
C ARG A 22 22.06 -10.89 -15.27
N HIS A 23 21.92 -11.56 -16.40
CA HIS A 23 21.08 -11.10 -17.50
C HIS A 23 19.62 -11.45 -17.21
N ILE A 24 18.70 -10.63 -17.72
CA ILE A 24 17.29 -11.01 -17.80
C ILE A 24 17.15 -11.87 -19.06
N THR A 25 16.96 -13.17 -18.89
CA THR A 25 16.83 -14.14 -19.99
C THR A 25 15.56 -14.97 -19.81
N GLY A 26 14.99 -15.50 -20.90
CA GLY A 26 13.81 -16.37 -20.89
C GLY A 26 12.70 -15.90 -21.84
N ILE A 27 11.51 -16.49 -21.69
CA ILE A 27 10.33 -16.15 -22.51
C ILE A 27 9.71 -14.81 -22.07
N ASN A 28 9.81 -14.48 -20.78
CA ASN A 28 9.16 -13.31 -20.16
C ASN A 28 10.14 -12.13 -20.01
N VAL A 29 11.01 -11.93 -21.00
CA VAL A 29 12.09 -10.94 -20.92
C VAL A 29 11.54 -9.52 -20.94
N LEU A 30 10.56 -9.22 -21.79
CA LEU A 30 9.99 -7.87 -21.94
C LEU A 30 9.31 -7.39 -20.64
N GLU A 31 8.50 -8.24 -20.01
CA GLU A 31 7.80 -7.91 -18.76
C GLU A 31 8.78 -7.69 -17.60
N LYS A 32 9.81 -8.53 -17.50
CA LYS A 32 10.88 -8.37 -16.50
C LYS A 32 11.74 -7.13 -16.75
N GLN A 33 11.92 -6.73 -18.02
CA GLN A 33 12.58 -5.48 -18.36
C GLN A 33 11.75 -4.27 -17.96
N GLU A 34 10.44 -4.26 -18.22
CA GLU A 34 9.54 -3.19 -17.77
C GLU A 34 9.57 -3.04 -16.24
N ILE A 35 9.52 -4.15 -15.51
CA ILE A 35 9.68 -4.14 -14.05
C ILE A 35 11.03 -3.51 -13.66
N ALA A 36 12.13 -3.93 -14.29
CA ALA A 36 13.46 -3.36 -14.01
C ALA A 36 13.54 -1.85 -14.32
N VAL A 37 12.91 -1.37 -15.39
CA VAL A 37 12.81 0.06 -15.74
C VAL A 37 12.05 0.82 -14.66
N ARG A 38 10.92 0.29 -14.16
CA ARG A 38 10.18 0.92 -13.06
C ARG A 38 11.01 1.05 -11.78
N PHE A 39 11.74 0.00 -11.42
CA PHE A 39 12.63 0.04 -10.25
C PHE A 39 13.83 0.96 -10.44
N HIS A 40 14.30 1.14 -11.67
CA HIS A 40 15.36 2.11 -12.01
C HIS A 40 14.87 3.57 -11.86
N GLY A 41 13.60 3.85 -12.16
CA GLY A 41 13.01 5.19 -12.15
C GLY A 41 12.62 5.75 -10.76
N GLU A 42 12.83 5.01 -9.67
CA GLU A 42 12.71 5.58 -8.32
C GLU A 42 13.83 6.63 -8.11
N PRO A 43 13.61 7.75 -7.37
CA PRO A 43 13.91 9.13 -7.77
C PRO A 43 15.40 9.57 -7.76
N ARG A 44 16.34 8.71 -8.17
CA ARG A 44 17.77 9.03 -8.13
C ARG A 44 18.50 8.99 -9.46
N MET A 45 17.92 8.53 -10.58
CA MET A 45 18.71 8.35 -11.81
C MET A 45 17.97 8.67 -13.11
N LEU A 46 18.68 9.36 -14.00
CA LEU A 46 18.30 9.63 -15.38
C LEU A 46 18.03 8.31 -16.11
N LEU A 47 16.92 8.23 -16.84
CA LEU A 47 16.52 7.07 -17.64
C LEU A 47 17.55 6.82 -18.76
N GLU A 48 18.52 5.94 -18.52
CA GLU A 48 19.16 5.21 -19.61
C GLU A 48 18.25 4.06 -20.00
N ASN A 49 17.99 3.89 -21.30
CA ASN A 49 17.14 2.81 -21.78
C ASN A 49 17.80 1.45 -21.48
N PHE A 50 17.01 0.52 -20.91
CA PHE A 50 17.41 -0.88 -20.77
C PHE A 50 17.75 -1.42 -22.17
N HIS A 51 18.97 -1.92 -22.35
CA HIS A 51 19.49 -2.46 -23.61
C HIS A 51 20.08 -3.85 -23.39
N ASP A 52 20.37 -4.61 -24.45
CA ASP A 52 20.83 -6.02 -24.38
C ASP A 52 22.12 -6.24 -23.55
N GLY A 53 22.87 -5.18 -23.27
CA GLY A 53 24.05 -5.19 -22.39
C GLY A 53 23.73 -5.00 -20.90
N SER A 54 22.50 -4.65 -20.55
CA SER A 54 22.04 -4.30 -19.20
C SER A 54 21.97 -5.53 -18.31
N ARG A 55 22.57 -5.44 -17.12
CA ARG A 55 22.60 -6.56 -16.17
C ARG A 55 22.13 -6.13 -14.80
N LEU A 56 21.56 -7.07 -14.07
CA LEU A 56 21.11 -6.86 -12.69
C LEU A 56 22.06 -7.55 -11.72
N CYS A 57 22.30 -6.96 -10.56
CA CYS A 57 22.89 -7.72 -9.45
C CYS A 57 21.90 -8.79 -8.99
N ILE A 58 22.39 -9.79 -8.25
CA ILE A 58 21.58 -10.91 -7.77
C ILE A 58 20.33 -10.42 -7.02
N ASN A 59 20.46 -9.40 -6.16
CA ASN A 59 19.34 -8.88 -5.38
C ASN A 59 18.29 -8.20 -6.26
N CYS A 60 18.70 -7.32 -7.17
CA CYS A 60 17.77 -6.68 -8.11
C CYS A 60 17.12 -7.70 -9.04
N HIS A 61 17.85 -8.74 -9.45
CA HIS A 61 17.30 -9.83 -10.26
C HIS A 61 16.22 -10.61 -9.50
N LEU A 62 16.44 -10.92 -8.22
CA LEU A 62 15.45 -11.57 -7.36
C LEU A 62 14.22 -10.69 -7.11
N ILE A 63 14.41 -9.38 -6.89
CA ILE A 63 13.30 -8.44 -6.70
C ILE A 63 12.45 -8.37 -7.97
N VAL A 64 13.08 -8.17 -9.14
CA VAL A 64 12.37 -8.13 -10.43
C VAL A 64 11.64 -9.45 -10.70
N GLY A 65 12.26 -10.59 -10.38
CA GLY A 65 11.64 -11.90 -10.51
C GLY A 65 10.40 -12.08 -9.62
N LYS A 66 10.50 -11.71 -8.35
CA LYS A 66 9.37 -11.77 -7.42
C LYS A 66 8.23 -10.85 -7.83
N GLU A 67 8.53 -9.64 -8.28
CA GLU A 67 7.51 -8.69 -8.71
C GLU A 67 6.76 -9.17 -9.96
N PHE A 68 7.45 -9.91 -10.83
CA PHE A 68 6.84 -10.58 -11.98
C PHE A 68 5.93 -11.75 -11.55
N GLU A 69 6.37 -12.54 -10.58
CA GLU A 69 5.55 -13.63 -10.04
C GLU A 69 4.28 -13.07 -9.37
N PHE A 70 4.41 -12.00 -8.59
CA PHE A 70 3.29 -11.36 -7.92
C PHE A 70 2.34 -10.62 -8.86
N SER A 71 2.83 -10.06 -9.98
CA SER A 71 1.93 -9.43 -10.95
C SER A 71 0.97 -10.42 -11.63
N ASN A 72 1.30 -11.72 -11.58
CA ASN A 72 0.49 -12.79 -12.16
C ASN A 72 -0.29 -13.61 -11.11
N ASP A 73 -0.11 -13.36 -9.82
CA ASP A 73 -0.87 -14.03 -8.74
C ASP A 73 -2.10 -13.19 -8.38
N PRO A 74 -3.34 -13.70 -8.59
CA PRO A 74 -4.56 -12.96 -8.25
C PRO A 74 -4.71 -12.70 -6.74
N ASN A 75 -3.93 -13.38 -5.89
CA ASN A 75 -3.92 -13.15 -4.44
C ASN A 75 -2.93 -12.07 -4.01
N CYS A 76 -2.23 -11.42 -4.95
CA CYS A 76 -1.34 -10.31 -4.67
C CYS A 76 -2.03 -8.97 -4.95
N ILE A 77 -1.83 -8.01 -4.04
CA ILE A 77 -2.41 -6.66 -4.15
C ILE A 77 -1.27 -5.67 -4.32
N LYS A 78 -1.47 -4.68 -5.20
CA LYS A 78 -0.51 -3.60 -5.40
C LYS A 78 -0.81 -2.43 -4.47
N LEU A 79 0.11 -2.12 -3.57
CA LEU A 79 -0.07 -1.07 -2.55
C LEU A 79 1.15 -0.13 -2.51
N ASN A 80 0.95 1.09 -2.01
CA ASN A 80 2.05 1.98 -1.64
C ASN A 80 2.56 1.55 -0.27
N VAL A 81 3.69 0.86 -0.22
CA VAL A 81 4.23 0.29 1.02
C VAL A 81 5.24 1.24 1.64
N LEU A 82 5.15 1.48 2.95
CA LEU A 82 6.10 2.30 3.69
C LEU A 82 7.55 1.83 3.47
N ARG A 83 8.45 2.75 3.11
CA ARG A 83 9.85 2.42 2.81
C ARG A 83 10.70 2.23 4.05
N SER A 84 11.61 1.25 3.96
CA SER A 84 12.69 0.99 4.93
C SER A 84 12.15 0.88 6.35
N CYS A 85 11.45 -0.21 6.64
CA CYS A 85 10.90 -0.44 7.98
C CYS A 85 11.65 -1.58 8.67
N THR A 86 11.98 -1.39 9.93
CA THR A 86 12.49 -2.46 10.80
C THR A 86 11.77 -2.37 12.14
N ALA A 87 11.75 -3.47 12.89
CA ALA A 87 11.22 -3.48 14.26
C ALA A 87 12.13 -2.74 15.25
N LEU A 88 13.42 -2.60 14.91
CA LEU A 88 14.46 -2.14 15.82
C LEU A 88 14.62 -0.61 15.82
N GLN A 89 14.26 0.05 14.72
CA GLN A 89 14.43 1.49 14.56
C GLN A 89 13.09 2.15 14.31
N CYS A 90 12.91 3.37 14.82
CA CYS A 90 11.75 4.17 14.48
C CYS A 90 11.75 4.52 12.99
N PHE A 91 10.64 4.23 12.29
CA PHE A 91 10.53 4.56 10.86
C PHE A 91 10.55 6.06 10.54
N ILE A 92 10.31 6.92 11.56
CA ILE A 92 10.31 8.38 11.47
C ILE A 92 11.71 8.95 11.77
N CYS A 93 12.22 8.82 13.01
CA CYS A 93 13.49 9.42 13.41
C CYS A 93 14.73 8.53 13.20
N ARG A 94 14.56 7.24 12.87
CA ARG A 94 15.64 6.25 12.70
C ARG A 94 16.46 5.96 13.95
N GLU A 95 15.97 6.34 15.12
CA GLU A 95 16.59 6.01 16.41
C GLU A 95 16.13 4.63 16.90
N ASP A 96 17.01 3.98 17.66
CA ASP A 96 16.82 2.62 18.18
C ASP A 96 16.31 2.62 19.64
N GLY A 97 16.09 3.81 20.22
CA GLY A 97 15.69 3.98 21.62
C GLY A 97 14.17 4.04 21.82
N ASN A 98 13.64 3.23 22.76
CA ASN A 98 12.22 3.18 23.14
C ASN A 98 11.27 3.00 21.93
N VAL A 99 11.63 2.08 21.04
CA VAL A 99 10.86 1.74 19.86
C VAL A 99 9.85 0.65 20.22
N HIS A 100 8.58 0.87 19.86
CA HIS A 100 7.51 -0.10 20.00
C HIS A 100 7.00 -0.52 18.63
N THR A 101 6.49 -1.75 18.55
CA THR A 101 5.80 -2.21 17.35
C THR A 101 4.54 -1.38 17.13
N LEU A 102 4.42 -0.82 15.93
CA LEU A 102 3.26 -0.08 15.49
C LEU A 102 2.02 -0.99 15.52
N SER A 103 0.95 -0.52 16.13
CA SER A 103 -0.32 -1.25 16.12
C SER A 103 -0.93 -1.28 14.72
N THR A 104 -1.68 -2.33 14.40
CA THR A 104 -2.45 -2.42 13.15
C THR A 104 -3.40 -1.25 12.99
N SER A 105 -4.02 -0.80 14.09
CA SER A 105 -4.90 0.38 14.10
C SER A 105 -4.16 1.65 13.70
N THR A 106 -2.94 1.85 14.19
CA THR A 106 -2.13 3.01 13.79
C THR A 106 -1.72 2.92 12.32
N GLY A 107 -1.39 1.72 11.82
CA GLY A 107 -1.14 1.48 10.39
C GLY A 107 -2.37 1.81 9.52
N ALA A 108 -3.56 1.40 9.95
CA ALA A 108 -4.82 1.70 9.27
C ALA A 108 -5.12 3.21 9.22
N ASN A 109 -4.85 3.93 10.32
CA ASN A 109 -4.98 5.39 10.31
C ASN A 109 -4.02 6.07 9.31
N ILE A 110 -2.75 5.65 9.26
CA ILE A 110 -1.78 6.15 8.27
C ILE A 110 -2.26 5.85 6.84
N PHE A 111 -2.82 4.66 6.62
CA PHE A 111 -3.37 4.28 5.33
C PHE A 111 -4.54 5.16 4.90
N MET A 112 -5.50 5.41 5.81
CA MET A 112 -6.64 6.29 5.53
C MET A 112 -6.21 7.73 5.21
N ASP A 113 -5.16 8.23 5.87
CA ASP A 113 -4.73 9.62 5.72
C ASP A 113 -3.80 9.85 4.51
N ASN A 114 -3.02 8.84 4.10
CA ASN A 114 -1.92 9.03 3.12
C ASN A 114 -1.89 7.97 2.01
N ASN A 115 -2.80 7.00 2.00
CA ASN A 115 -2.77 5.84 1.11
C ASN A 115 -1.42 5.12 1.14
N ILE A 116 -0.89 4.88 2.35
CA ILE A 116 0.37 4.17 2.60
C ILE A 116 0.10 2.98 3.52
N TYR A 117 0.36 1.77 3.02
CA TYR A 117 0.30 0.55 3.79
C TYR A 117 1.56 0.41 4.64
N VAL A 118 1.37 0.19 5.94
CA VAL A 118 2.46 -0.07 6.89
C VAL A 118 2.49 -1.57 7.18
N PRO A 119 3.59 -2.28 6.84
CA PRO A 119 3.74 -3.69 7.17
C PRO A 119 3.66 -3.98 8.67
N GLU A 120 3.53 -5.25 9.03
CA GLU A 120 3.65 -5.68 10.42
C GLU A 120 5.08 -5.47 10.94
N ASN A 121 5.24 -5.40 12.26
CA ASN A 121 6.54 -5.31 12.94
C ASN A 121 7.35 -4.05 12.59
N VAL A 122 6.67 -2.95 12.27
CA VAL A 122 7.32 -1.66 12.04
C VAL A 122 7.49 -0.93 13.37
N GLY A 123 8.71 -0.50 13.68
CA GLY A 123 9.03 0.18 14.93
C GLY A 123 8.72 1.68 14.90
N VAL A 124 8.15 2.23 15.98
CA VAL A 124 7.94 3.67 16.20
C VAL A 124 8.25 4.07 17.65
N CYS A 125 8.89 5.22 17.86
CA CYS A 125 9.10 5.77 19.21
C CYS A 125 7.80 6.39 19.76
N THR A 126 7.61 6.32 21.08
CA THR A 126 6.47 6.95 21.78
C THR A 126 6.41 8.46 21.56
N HIS A 127 7.56 9.13 21.36
CA HIS A 127 7.63 10.57 21.09
C HIS A 127 6.91 11.00 19.80
N HIS A 128 6.70 10.09 18.85
CA HIS A 128 5.97 10.37 17.61
C HIS A 128 4.49 9.97 17.67
N LEU A 129 4.06 9.41 18.80
CA LEU A 129 2.69 9.00 19.02
C LEU A 129 1.96 10.02 19.92
N ASN A 130 0.68 10.23 19.64
CA ASN A 130 -0.20 10.98 20.51
C ASN A 130 -0.68 10.13 21.70
N SER A 131 -1.50 10.72 22.57
CA SER A 131 -2.07 10.04 23.74
C SER A 131 -2.95 8.82 23.41
N ARG A 132 -3.38 8.67 22.16
CA ARG A 132 -4.17 7.53 21.65
C ARG A 132 -3.31 6.48 20.93
N GLY A 133 -1.99 6.67 20.85
CA GLY A 133 -1.09 5.74 20.15
C GLY A 133 -1.04 5.93 18.62
N PHE A 134 -1.53 7.05 18.10
CA PHE A 134 -1.46 7.38 16.67
C PHE A 134 -0.31 8.30 16.34
N VAL A 135 0.26 8.15 15.15
CA VAL A 135 1.30 9.07 14.66
C VAL A 135 0.69 10.45 14.44
N PHE A 136 1.40 11.51 14.85
CA PHE A 136 0.96 12.87 14.58
C PHE A 136 0.78 13.11 13.08
N LEU A 137 -0.37 13.67 12.68
CA LEU A 137 -0.70 13.95 11.28
C LEU A 137 0.39 14.77 10.55
N ALA A 138 1.02 15.72 11.25
CA ALA A 138 2.11 16.51 10.70
C ALA A 138 3.34 15.66 10.27
N LEU A 139 3.50 14.47 10.83
CA LEU A 139 4.58 13.54 10.53
C LEU A 139 4.21 12.52 9.45
N THR A 140 2.91 12.32 9.16
CA THR A 140 2.48 11.32 8.18
C THR A 140 2.62 11.79 6.73
N GLY A 141 2.48 13.09 6.47
CA GLY A 141 2.62 13.65 5.11
C GLY A 141 4.03 13.55 4.51
N GLY A 142 5.05 13.32 5.35
CA GLY A 142 6.45 13.15 4.92
C GLY A 142 6.86 11.69 4.68
N LEU A 143 5.94 10.73 4.82
CA LEU A 143 6.29 9.31 4.73
C LEU A 143 6.58 8.90 3.28
N LEU A 144 7.73 8.24 3.11
CA LEU A 144 8.14 7.71 1.83
C LEU A 144 7.54 6.32 1.61
N SER A 145 6.91 6.11 0.46
CA SER A 145 6.34 4.82 0.07
C SER A 145 6.99 4.28 -1.21
N SER A 146 6.85 2.99 -1.45
CA SER A 146 7.18 2.33 -2.71
C SER A 146 5.99 1.53 -3.19
N ASN A 147 5.54 1.76 -4.42
CA ASN A 147 4.41 1.06 -5.01
C ASN A 147 4.85 -0.36 -5.42
N LYS A 148 4.40 -1.38 -4.69
CA LYS A 148 4.86 -2.77 -4.81
C LYS A 148 3.72 -3.76 -4.67
N PHE A 149 3.91 -4.94 -5.25
CA PHE A 149 2.98 -6.05 -5.02
C PHE A 149 3.27 -6.71 -3.67
N LEU A 150 2.22 -6.99 -2.92
CA LEU A 150 2.29 -7.67 -1.64
C LEU A 150 1.30 -8.82 -1.61
N LYS A 151 1.75 -9.92 -1.01
CA LYS A 151 0.89 -10.99 -0.54
C LYS A 151 0.71 -10.81 0.96
N ILE A 152 -0.48 -10.39 1.37
CA ILE A 152 -0.81 -10.21 2.79
C ILE A 152 -1.43 -11.52 3.28
N GLU A 153 -0.97 -12.02 4.42
CA GLU A 153 -1.54 -13.22 5.03
C GLU A 153 -3.00 -12.97 5.44
N GLY A 154 -3.85 -13.99 5.35
CA GLY A 154 -5.30 -13.83 5.55
C GLY A 154 -5.67 -13.23 6.90
N VAL A 155 -4.97 -13.64 7.98
CA VAL A 155 -5.20 -13.10 9.33
C VAL A 155 -4.79 -11.63 9.43
N THR A 156 -3.61 -11.28 8.90
CA THR A 156 -3.13 -9.89 8.87
C THR A 156 -4.07 -9.01 8.05
N LEU A 157 -4.54 -9.49 6.90
CA LEU A 157 -5.49 -8.78 6.06
C LEU A 157 -6.81 -8.55 6.79
N GLN A 158 -7.36 -9.58 7.43
CA GLN A 158 -8.60 -9.46 8.19
C GLN A 158 -8.48 -8.44 9.33
N ASN A 159 -7.39 -8.49 10.10
CA ASN A 159 -7.11 -7.53 11.17
C ASN A 159 -7.00 -6.10 10.63
N PHE A 160 -6.34 -5.92 9.49
CA PHE A 160 -6.18 -4.63 8.85
C PHE A 160 -7.52 -4.07 8.33
N LEU A 161 -8.32 -4.89 7.65
CA LEU A 161 -9.66 -4.51 7.17
C LEU A 161 -10.61 -4.16 8.32
N THR A 162 -10.52 -4.89 9.43
CA THR A 162 -11.31 -4.60 10.64
C THR A 162 -10.92 -3.25 11.21
N ALA A 163 -9.61 -2.97 11.33
CA ALA A 163 -9.13 -1.68 11.78
C ALA A 163 -9.59 -0.54 10.85
N LEU A 164 -9.53 -0.72 9.52
CA LEU A 164 -10.05 0.27 8.56
C LEU A 164 -11.55 0.54 8.76
N ARG A 165 -12.35 -0.51 8.98
CA ARG A 165 -13.78 -0.40 9.30
C ARG A 165 -14.02 0.38 10.58
N ASP A 166 -13.22 0.15 11.61
CA ASP A 166 -13.33 0.90 12.88
C ASP A 166 -12.99 2.38 12.69
N PHE A 167 -11.95 2.71 11.91
CA PHE A 167 -11.59 4.11 11.64
C PHE A 167 -12.61 4.84 10.75
N SER A 168 -13.19 4.16 9.76
CA SER A 168 -14.24 4.76 8.93
C SER A 168 -15.50 5.06 9.74
N LEU A 169 -15.82 4.24 10.75
CA LEU A 169 -16.93 4.51 11.67
C LEU A 169 -16.65 5.68 12.63
N LEU A 170 -15.38 5.88 13.03
CA LEU A 170 -14.94 6.92 13.97
C LEU A 170 -14.68 8.30 13.34
N LYS A 171 -14.54 8.38 12.01
CA LYS A 171 -14.49 9.64 11.25
C LYS A 171 -15.85 9.93 10.62
N PRO A 172 -16.73 10.71 11.27
CA PRO A 172 -18.07 11.03 10.73
C PRO A 172 -18.04 12.09 9.61
N SER A 173 -17.02 12.13 8.75
CA SER A 173 -16.95 13.08 7.64
C SER A 173 -16.42 12.43 6.36
N ASP A 174 -17.26 12.53 5.32
CA ASP A 174 -17.08 12.22 3.89
C ASP A 174 -17.51 10.84 3.38
N VAL A 175 -18.12 9.98 4.19
CA VAL A 175 -18.87 8.78 3.71
C VAL A 175 -20.38 8.93 3.93
N ALA A 176 -20.87 10.16 3.88
CA ALA A 176 -22.25 10.51 4.27
C ALA A 176 -23.08 11.07 3.12
N ASP A 177 -22.72 10.74 1.87
CA ASP A 177 -23.61 11.02 0.75
C ASP A 177 -23.56 9.85 -0.22
N ALA A 178 -24.63 9.05 -0.29
CA ALA A 178 -24.75 7.99 -1.30
C ALA A 178 -24.63 8.56 -2.74
N ASP A 179 -24.93 9.86 -2.90
CA ASP A 179 -24.76 10.63 -4.13
C ASP A 179 -23.29 10.95 -4.47
N SER A 180 -22.35 10.78 -3.52
CA SER A 180 -20.91 10.99 -3.76
C SER A 180 -20.21 9.76 -4.37
N LEU A 181 -20.82 8.59 -4.27
CA LEU A 181 -20.29 7.35 -4.86
C LEU A 181 -20.72 7.26 -6.32
N THR A 182 -19.91 6.65 -7.20
CA THR A 182 -20.36 6.20 -8.53
C THR A 182 -21.15 4.90 -8.42
N ASP A 183 -21.90 4.51 -9.46
CA ASP A 183 -22.68 3.26 -9.44
C ASP A 183 -21.78 2.03 -9.33
N ASP A 184 -20.61 2.09 -9.98
CA ASP A 184 -19.58 1.05 -9.89
C ASP A 184 -19.04 0.94 -8.46
N GLU A 185 -18.72 2.06 -7.81
CA GLU A 185 -18.26 2.07 -6.41
C GLU A 185 -19.33 1.60 -5.43
N PHE A 186 -20.60 1.94 -5.68
CA PHE A 186 -21.73 1.48 -4.87
C PHE A 186 -21.94 -0.03 -4.97
N SER A 187 -21.78 -0.59 -6.17
CA SER A 187 -21.90 -2.05 -6.41
C SER A 187 -20.84 -2.89 -5.69
N LEU A 188 -19.72 -2.28 -5.31
CA LEU A 188 -18.64 -2.96 -4.57
C LEU A 188 -18.95 -3.12 -3.08
N ILE A 189 -19.84 -2.29 -2.54
CA ILE A 189 -20.15 -2.25 -1.10
C ILE A 189 -21.59 -2.68 -0.78
N SER A 190 -22.49 -2.69 -1.75
CA SER A 190 -23.90 -3.02 -1.58
C SER A 190 -24.37 -4.03 -2.63
N PRO A 191 -25.16 -5.04 -2.24
CA PRO A 191 -25.73 -6.02 -3.17
C PRO A 191 -26.91 -5.48 -4.00
N ILE A 192 -27.38 -4.26 -3.72
CA ILE A 192 -28.48 -3.60 -4.44
C ILE A 192 -27.97 -2.38 -5.23
N SER A 193 -28.71 -1.95 -6.26
CA SER A 193 -28.38 -0.73 -7.00
C SER A 193 -28.70 0.53 -6.20
N LYS A 194 -28.12 1.68 -6.60
CA LYS A 194 -28.43 2.97 -5.98
C LYS A 194 -29.91 3.35 -6.08
N ASP A 195 -30.55 3.06 -7.20
CA ASP A 195 -31.99 3.32 -7.37
C ASP A 195 -32.81 2.54 -6.34
N GLN A 196 -32.49 1.26 -6.14
CA GLN A 196 -33.13 0.42 -5.13
C GLN A 196 -32.81 0.87 -3.70
N PHE A 197 -31.60 1.41 -3.49
CA PHE A 197 -31.21 2.00 -2.21
C PHE A 197 -32.03 3.25 -1.90
N ASN A 198 -32.15 4.18 -2.86
CA ASN A 198 -32.92 5.40 -2.71
C ASN A 198 -34.42 5.13 -2.53
N GLU A 199 -34.97 4.12 -3.22
CA GLU A 199 -36.35 3.67 -3.01
C GLU A 199 -36.56 3.15 -1.59
N LYS A 200 -35.64 2.33 -1.07
CA LYS A 200 -35.69 1.81 0.31
C LYS A 200 -35.50 2.92 1.35
N LEU A 201 -34.60 3.86 1.11
CA LEU A 201 -34.36 5.02 1.97
C LEU A 201 -35.64 5.87 2.05
N THR A 202 -36.27 6.14 0.91
CA THR A 202 -37.55 6.87 0.83
C THR A 202 -38.68 6.11 1.52
N PHE A 203 -38.70 4.77 1.41
CA PHE A 203 -39.67 3.92 2.11
C PHE A 203 -39.49 3.97 3.63
N CYS A 204 -38.25 4.00 4.12
CA CYS A 204 -37.94 4.12 5.55
C CYS A 204 -38.31 5.50 6.14
N ASP A 205 -38.45 6.53 5.30
CA ASP A 205 -38.81 7.91 5.68
C ASP A 205 -40.33 8.19 5.64
N GLY A 206 -41.17 7.16 5.50
CA GLY A 206 -42.61 7.30 5.20
C GLY A 206 -43.37 8.34 6.04
N GLU A 207 -44.07 9.26 5.34
CA GLU A 207 -45.10 10.28 5.69
C GLU A 207 -45.21 10.89 7.11
N ARG A 208 -44.35 10.54 8.07
CA ARG A 208 -44.37 11.03 9.44
C ARG A 208 -43.05 11.71 9.71
N ALA A 209 -43.14 12.93 10.23
CA ALA A 209 -42.12 13.97 10.33
C ALA A 209 -40.83 13.64 11.14
N HIS A 210 -40.48 12.37 11.32
CA HIS A 210 -39.30 11.93 12.05
C HIS A 210 -38.55 10.88 11.23
N ARG A 211 -37.38 11.27 10.72
CA ARG A 211 -36.43 10.39 10.03
C ARG A 211 -35.78 9.45 11.07
N TYR A 212 -36.09 8.16 10.98
CA TYR A 212 -35.57 7.14 11.90
C TYR A 212 -34.40 6.35 11.31
N VAL A 213 -34.20 6.41 9.99
CA VAL A 213 -33.18 5.65 9.27
C VAL A 213 -32.43 6.62 8.37
N ASN A 214 -31.13 6.79 8.61
CA ASN A 214 -30.26 7.56 7.74
C ASN A 214 -29.59 6.65 6.69
N ASP A 215 -29.02 7.24 5.66
CA ASP A 215 -28.28 6.56 4.59
C ASP A 215 -27.23 5.60 5.16
N LYS A 216 -26.54 6.03 6.22
CA LYS A 216 -25.55 5.23 6.95
C LYS A 216 -26.17 3.99 7.60
N ASP A 217 -27.35 4.12 8.19
CA ASP A 217 -28.03 3.03 8.89
C ASP A 217 -28.50 1.95 7.89
N LEU A 218 -28.99 2.40 6.74
CA LEU A 218 -29.41 1.53 5.64
C LEU A 218 -28.21 0.87 4.94
N LEU A 219 -27.12 1.60 4.71
CA LEU A 219 -25.87 1.05 4.17
C LEU A 219 -25.30 -0.03 5.10
N ILE A 220 -25.25 0.22 6.40
CA ILE A 220 -24.79 -0.76 7.40
C ILE A 220 -25.66 -2.02 7.38
N PHE A 221 -26.98 -1.88 7.18
CA PHE A 221 -27.89 -3.01 7.08
C PHE A 221 -27.70 -3.84 5.79
N LEU A 222 -27.30 -3.20 4.69
CA LEU A 222 -27.17 -3.85 3.38
C LEU A 222 -25.76 -4.42 3.10
N CYS A 223 -24.75 -3.96 3.84
CA CYS A 223 -23.38 -4.50 3.76
C CYS A 223 -23.24 -5.75 4.65
N GLU A 224 -23.49 -6.95 4.11
CA GLU A 224 -23.09 -8.24 4.72
C GLU A 224 -21.62 -8.57 4.49
#